data_AF-A0A7X6YNH9-F1
#
_entry.id   AF-A0A7X6YNH9-F1
#
_cell.length_a   1.000
_cell.length_b   1.000
_cell.length_c   1.000
_cell.angle_alpha   90.00
_cell.angle_beta   90.00
_cell.angle_gamma   90.00
#
_symmetry.space_group_name_H-M   'P 1'
#
loop_
_entity.id
_entity.type
_entity.pdbx_description
1 polymer ?
#
loop_
_entity_poly.entity_id
_entity_poly.type
_entity_poly.pdbx_seq_one_letter_code
_entity_poly.pdbx_strand_id
1 'polypeptide(L)' 'MSNKMPLEIRRAREADLKAVFAIESAVQKSPWAESAFADIQKDEDAYFFLVSDADSQPVAFLIA' A
#
# COMPACT_ATOMS: atom_id res chain seq x y z
N MET A 1 -21.19 -15.57 10.65
CA MET A 1 -20.81 -14.29 11.27
C MET A 1 -19.50 -13.84 10.65
N SER A 2 -19.48 -12.75 9.88
CA SER A 2 -18.23 -12.20 9.35
C SER A 2 -17.48 -11.52 10.50
N ASN A 3 -16.42 -12.15 11.01
CA ASN A 3 -15.43 -11.48 11.83
C ASN A 3 -14.79 -10.39 10.96
N LYS A 4 -15.29 -9.15 11.03
CA LYS A 4 -14.59 -8.00 10.46
C LYS A 4 -13.39 -7.74 11.38
N MET A 5 -12.26 -8.36 11.06
CA MET A 5 -10.99 -8.04 11.71
C MET A 5 -10.71 -6.55 11.50
N PRO A 6 -10.22 -5.82 12.52
CA PRO A 6 -9.96 -4.40 12.40
C PRO A 6 -8.89 -4.18 11.33
N LEU A 7 -9.22 -3.38 10.32
CA LEU A 7 -8.25 -2.90 9.34
C LEU A 7 -7.66 -1.59 9.86
N GLU A 8 -6.34 -1.44 9.79
CA GLU A 8 -5.66 -0.18 10.04
C GLU A 8 -5.37 0.51 8.71
N ILE A 9 -5.65 1.81 8.63
CA ILE A 9 -5.29 2.64 7.48
C ILE A 9 -4.32 3.72 7.97
N ARG A 10 -3.17 3.84 7.32
CA ARG A 10 -2.15 4.85 7.65
C ARG A 10 -1.42 5.33 6.40
N ARG A 11 -0.74 6.48 6.50
CA ARG A 11 0.11 6.98 5.40
C ARG A 11 1.23 5.97 5.12
N ALA A 12 1.51 5.74 3.84
CA ALA A 12 2.59 4.87 3.40
C ALA A 12 3.95 5.47 3.77
N ARG A 13 4.89 4.61 4.17
CA ARG A 13 6.27 4.95 4.52
C ARG A 13 7.21 4.23 3.56
N GLU A 14 8.46 4.68 3.51
CA GLU A 14 9.50 4.05 2.67
C GLU A 14 9.64 2.54 2.92
N ALA A 15 9.52 2.10 4.19
CA ALA A 15 9.57 0.68 4.56
C ALA A 15 8.43 -0.18 3.96
N ASP A 16 7.34 0.45 3.50
CA ASP A 16 6.17 -0.24 2.97
C ASP A 16 6.24 -0.48 1.46
N LEU A 17 7.13 0.22 0.75
CA LEU A 17 7.13 0.27 -0.72
C LEU A 17 7.29 -1.11 -1.36
N LYS A 18 8.12 -1.96 -0.75
CA LYS A 18 8.30 -3.35 -1.20
C LYS A 18 7.00 -4.15 -1.11
N ALA A 19 6.22 -3.96 -0.05
CA ALA A 19 4.94 -4.62 0.13
C ALA A 19 3.88 -4.06 -0.84
N VAL A 20 3.86 -2.75 -1.04
CA VAL A 20 2.98 -2.09 -2.02
C VAL A 20 3.26 -2.62 -3.43
N PHE A 21 4.53 -2.68 -3.82
CA PHE A 21 4.92 -3.19 -5.14
C PHE A 21 4.52 -4.67 -5.31
N ALA A 22 4.65 -5.49 -4.27
CA ALA A 22 4.20 -6.87 -4.30
C ALA A 22 2.68 -7.00 -4.49
N ILE A 23 1.89 -6.15 -3.82
CA ILE A 23 0.43 -6.08 -3.98
C ILE A 23 0.08 -5.65 -5.41
N GLU A 24 0.67 -4.57 -5.92
CA GLU A 24 0.43 -4.07 -7.28
C GLU A 24 0.76 -5.14 -8.33
N SER A 25 1.93 -5.76 -8.21
CA SER A 25 2.40 -6.79 -9.15
C SER A 25 1.54 -8.04 -9.15
N ALA A 26 0.87 -8.34 -8.04
CA ALA A 26 -0.05 -9.48 -7.96
C ALA A 26 -1.40 -9.19 -8.63
N VAL A 27 -1.82 -7.92 -8.71
CA VAL A 27 -3.14 -7.51 -9.21
C VAL A 27 -3.08 -7.05 -10.67
N GLN A 28 -2.04 -6.32 -11.06
CA GLN A 28 -1.90 -5.73 -12.38
C GLN A 28 -1.20 -6.66 -13.37
N LYS A 29 -1.67 -6.65 -14.63
CA LYS A 29 -0.97 -7.31 -15.74
C LYS A 29 0.33 -6.61 -16.15
N SER A 30 0.42 -5.31 -15.89
CA SER A 30 1.61 -4.48 -16.17
C SER A 30 1.79 -3.52 -14.99
N PRO A 31 2.44 -3.96 -13.89
CA PRO A 31 2.64 -3.12 -12.73
C PRO A 31 3.52 -1.91 -13.06
N TRP A 32 3.34 -0.83 -12.31
CA TRP A 32 4.26 0.31 -12.37
C TRP A 32 5.66 -0.10 -11.92
N ALA A 33 6.66 0.68 -12.34
CA ALA A 33 8.02 0.50 -11.83
C ALA A 33 8.07 0.75 -10.32
N GLU A 34 8.88 -0.03 -9.59
CA GLU A 34 9.04 0.11 -8.15
C GLU A 34 9.45 1.54 -7.72
N SER A 35 10.25 2.22 -8.55
CA SER A 35 10.67 3.61 -8.32
C SER A 35 9.51 4.59 -8.27
N ALA A 36 8.41 4.34 -9.00
CA ALA A 36 7.25 5.23 -9.01
C ALA A 36 6.62 5.36 -7.61
N PHE A 37 6.60 4.27 -6.83
CA PHE A 37 6.07 4.29 -5.46
C PHE A 37 6.97 5.09 -4.52
N ALA A 38 8.29 5.06 -4.72
CA ALA A 38 9.23 5.88 -3.95
C ALA A 38 9.07 7.37 -4.26
N ASP A 39 8.81 7.72 -5.53
CA ASP A 39 8.57 9.09 -5.95
C ASP A 39 7.25 9.62 -5.35
N ILE A 40 6.16 8.84 -5.45
CA ILE A 40 4.84 9.20 -4.89
C ILE A 40 4.89 9.30 -3.36
N GLN A 41 5.65 8.44 -2.67
CA GLN A 41 5.73 8.49 -1.20
C GLN A 41 6.42 9.76 -0.68
N LYS A 42 7.34 10.33 -1.47
CA LYS A 42 8.03 11.58 -1.15
C LYS A 42 7.21 12.82 -1.50
N ASP A 43 6.16 12.66 -2.29
CA ASP A 43 5.23 13.73 -2.62
C ASP A 43 4.31 14.00 -1.41
N GLU A 44 4.47 15.18 -0.80
CA GLU A 44 3.69 15.58 0.38
C GLU A 44 2.22 15.83 0.04
N ASP A 45 1.91 16.13 -1.23
CA ASP A 45 0.55 16.38 -1.71
C ASP A 45 -0.14 15.09 -2.17
N ALA A 46 0.60 14.00 -2.38
CA ALA A 46 0.02 12.72 -2.76
C ALA A 46 -0.70 12.02 -1.59
N TYR A 47 -1.92 11.55 -1.86
CA TYR A 47 -2.68 10.73 -0.91
C TYR A 47 -2.29 9.26 -1.02
N PHE A 48 -1.15 8.92 -0.44
CA PHE A 48 -0.65 7.55 -0.42
C PHE A 48 -0.86 6.86 0.94
N PHE A 49 -1.82 5.92 0.99
CA PHE A 49 -2.18 5.17 2.18
C PHE A 49 -1.95 3.66 2.01
N LEU A 50 -1.60 3.02 3.12
CA LEU A 50 -1.49 1.58 3.27
C LEU A 50 -2.60 1.06 4.17
N VAL A 51 -3.16 -0.10 3.83
CA VAL A 51 -4.12 -0.83 4.64
C VAL A 51 -3.46 -2.11 5.15
N SER A 52 -3.50 -2.31 6.47
CA SER A 52 -2.99 -3.50 7.14
C SER A 52 -4.11 -4.24 7.86
N ASP A 53 -3.99 -5.56 7.97
CA ASP A 53 -4.86 -6.38 8.80
C ASP A 53 -4.45 -6.39 10.28
N ALA A 54 -5.13 -7.21 11.09
CA ALA A 54 -4.90 -7.30 12.53
C ALA A 54 -3.49 -7.81 12.90
N ASP A 55 -2.81 -8.50 11.98
CA ASP A 55 -1.43 -9.00 12.16
C ASP A 55 -0.40 -7.99 11.61
N SER A 56 -0.83 -6.76 11.32
CA SER A 56 -0.03 -5.71 10.68
C SER A 56 0.47 -6.07 9.28
N GLN A 57 -0.10 -7.10 8.64
CA GLN A 57 0.28 -7.46 7.29
C GLN A 57 -0.34 -6.47 6.30
N PRO A 58 0.44 -5.87 5.38
CA PRO A 58 -0.11 -5.05 4.31
C PRO A 58 -0.97 -5.88 3.36
N VAL A 59 -2.22 -5.47 3.15
CA VAL A 59 -3.19 -6.18 2.32
C VAL A 59 -3.72 -5.36 1.15
N ALA A 60 -3.68 -4.03 1.26
CA ALA A 60 -4.08 -3.12 0.19
C ALA A 60 -3.37 -1.76 0.33
N PHE A 61 -3.46 -0.94 -0.71
CA PHE A 61 -3.00 0.45 -0.70
C PHE A 61 -3.92 1.32 -1.56
N LEU A 62 -3.83 2.64 -1.37
CA LEU A 62 -4.55 3.66 -2.13
C LEU A 62 -3.57 4.79 -2.50
N ILE A 63 -3.60 5.21 -3.76
CA ILE A 63 -2.92 6.40 -4.28
C ILE A 63 -3.98 7.23 -5.01
N ALA A 64 -4.12 8.52 -4.67
CA ALA A 64 -5.09 9.45 -5.25
C ALA A 64 -4.52 10.87 -5.38
#